data_AF-A0A2W5XSR4-F1
#
_entry.id   AF-A0A2W5XSR4-F1
#
_cell.length_a   1.000
_cell.length_b   1.000
_cell.length_c   1.000
_cell.angle_alpha   90.00
_cell.angle_beta   90.00
_cell.angle_gamma   90.00
#
_symmetry.space_group_name_H-M   'P 1'
#
loop_
_entity.id
_entity.type
_entity.pdbx_description
1 polymer ?
#
loop_
_entity_poly.entity_id
_entity_poly.type
_entity_poly.pdbx_seq_one_letter_code
_entity_poly.pdbx_strand_id
1 'polypeptide(L)'
;MTADPTAAQPHELSRRSLLKTLPIVGGAAALAACTPTDTGRRAPQDVSAPERSPGLPHETPAPGRYRFLTEEEARTLEAAVARIAPGDEADPGAVQMGVATYIDGKLADHEAFAEPTYHRGPFAEGYDTDPGEVPADAVPVATDQLYRYGHQDRLTPQETYRRGLAALDRYAQTRFGTLFADLPTDRQDEILVVLDDHLSRSEQAEETSVGASGDSGGAVEEAGGQQIVTPPDVLDQAEDVFGDVHPGNFFATLRTDTIEGMFADPLYGGNVGMAGWALVGWPAAQRSYSPAEMLHGTRKTPQPMHDLPAMNPDRPGGGRPAIEQHQHGVTRP
;
A
#
# COMPACT_ATOMS: atom_id res chain seq x y z
N MET A 1 -40.15 -26.80 21.77
CA MET A 1 -39.71 -25.52 21.20
C MET A 1 -38.32 -25.77 20.65
N THR A 2 -38.27 -26.40 19.48
CA THR A 2 -37.04 -26.86 18.81
C THR A 2 -36.56 -25.72 17.92
N ALA A 3 -35.32 -25.28 18.13
CA ALA A 3 -34.67 -24.26 17.33
C ALA A 3 -34.46 -24.77 15.89
N ASP A 4 -34.77 -23.91 14.94
CA ASP A 4 -34.58 -24.08 13.49
C ASP A 4 -33.07 -24.04 13.15
N PRO A 5 -32.50 -25.03 12.43
CA PRO A 5 -31.08 -25.06 12.09
C PRO A 5 -30.73 -24.26 10.82
N THR A 6 -31.60 -23.39 10.31
CA THR A 6 -31.36 -22.65 9.05
C THR A 6 -31.00 -21.17 9.27
N ALA A 7 -30.07 -20.89 10.20
CA ALA A 7 -29.43 -19.58 10.27
C ALA A 7 -28.14 -19.63 9.42
N ALA A 8 -28.21 -19.10 8.20
CA ALA A 8 -27.03 -18.84 7.38
C ALA A 8 -26.07 -17.94 8.16
N GLN A 9 -24.82 -18.39 8.31
CA GLN A 9 -23.76 -17.62 8.97
C GLN A 9 -23.46 -16.36 8.12
N PRO A 10 -23.45 -15.15 8.70
CA PRO A 10 -22.96 -13.96 8.00
C PRO A 10 -21.46 -14.14 7.69
N HIS A 11 -21.08 -13.77 6.47
CA HIS A 11 -19.74 -13.96 5.94
C HIS A 11 -18.82 -12.84 6.44
N GLU A 12 -17.97 -13.13 7.41
CA GLU A 12 -16.89 -12.20 7.77
C GLU A 12 -15.75 -12.36 6.76
N LEU A 13 -15.31 -11.26 6.15
CA LEU A 13 -14.06 -11.22 5.39
C LEU A 13 -12.90 -11.57 6.34
N SER A 14 -12.44 -12.83 6.30
CA SER A 14 -11.34 -13.28 7.15
C SER A 14 -10.02 -12.69 6.66
N ARG A 15 -9.21 -12.13 7.58
CA ARG A 15 -7.85 -11.59 7.34
C ARG A 15 -6.96 -12.49 6.47
N ARG A 16 -7.15 -13.82 6.52
CA ARG A 16 -6.41 -14.81 5.72
C ARG A 16 -6.81 -14.89 4.25
N SER A 17 -8.04 -14.50 3.90
CA SER A 17 -8.51 -14.52 2.50
C SER A 17 -7.97 -13.31 1.75
N LEU A 18 -7.95 -12.13 2.39
CA LEU A 18 -7.44 -10.88 1.81
C LEU A 18 -5.90 -10.83 1.68
N LEU A 19 -5.16 -11.58 2.50
CA LEU A 19 -3.70 -11.73 2.37
C LEU A 19 -3.27 -12.80 1.34
N LYS A 20 -4.20 -13.60 0.81
CA LYS A 20 -3.90 -14.67 -0.16
C LYS A 20 -3.90 -14.22 -1.61
N THR A 21 -4.48 -13.06 -1.93
CA THR A 21 -4.38 -12.42 -3.24
C THR A 21 -3.17 -11.48 -3.26
N LEU A 22 -1.99 -12.09 -3.41
CA LEU A 22 -0.76 -11.44 -3.83
C LEU A 22 -0.19 -12.27 -4.99
N PRO A 23 -0.27 -11.82 -6.24
CA PRO A 23 0.73 -12.23 -7.21
C PRO A 23 2.07 -11.64 -6.71
N ILE A 24 2.92 -12.50 -6.14
CA ILE A 24 4.32 -12.17 -5.95
C ILE A 24 4.88 -11.98 -7.37
N VAL A 25 5.03 -10.73 -7.83
CA VAL A 25 5.85 -10.44 -9.00
C VAL A 25 7.28 -10.85 -8.62
N GLY A 26 7.66 -12.04 -9.08
CA GLY A 26 8.90 -12.71 -8.76
C GLY A 26 10.10 -11.95 -9.31
N GLY A 27 10.63 -11.02 -8.54
CA GLY A 27 11.99 -10.52 -8.70
C GLY A 27 12.99 -11.57 -8.19
N ALA A 28 13.35 -12.54 -9.03
CA ALA A 28 14.46 -13.43 -8.75
C ALA A 28 15.75 -12.59 -8.64
N ALA A 29 16.31 -12.50 -7.44
CA ALA A 29 17.64 -11.94 -7.20
C ALA A 29 18.70 -12.85 -7.85
N ALA A 30 19.04 -12.57 -9.11
CA ALA A 30 20.24 -13.09 -9.72
C ALA A 30 21.45 -12.38 -9.08
N LEU A 31 22.14 -13.07 -8.16
CA LEU A 31 23.42 -12.64 -7.63
C LEU A 31 24.48 -12.68 -8.74
N ALA A 32 24.60 -11.59 -9.49
CA ALA A 32 25.77 -11.35 -10.33
C ALA A 32 26.93 -10.94 -9.40
N ALA A 33 27.82 -11.90 -9.13
CA ALA A 33 29.09 -11.65 -8.45
C ALA A 33 29.99 -10.79 -9.36
N CYS A 34 30.05 -9.49 -9.11
CA CYS A 34 31.07 -8.62 -9.70
C CYS A 34 32.30 -8.62 -8.78
N THR A 35 33.37 -9.27 -9.24
CA THR A 35 34.71 -9.11 -8.66
C THR A 35 35.18 -7.67 -8.88
N PRO A 36 35.72 -6.96 -7.87
CA PRO A 36 36.21 -5.61 -8.08
C PRO A 36 37.52 -5.64 -8.87
N THR A 37 37.50 -5.09 -10.07
CA THR A 37 38.73 -4.75 -10.80
C THR A 37 39.17 -3.38 -10.30
N ASP A 38 40.31 -3.36 -9.59
CA ASP A 38 40.95 -2.15 -9.10
C ASP A 38 41.39 -1.28 -10.29
N THR A 39 40.57 -0.27 -10.60
CA THR A 39 40.97 0.83 -11.48
C THR A 39 41.12 2.05 -10.59
N GLY A 40 42.37 2.39 -10.29
CA GLY A 40 42.77 3.50 -9.42
C GLY A 40 42.33 4.87 -9.96
N ARG A 41 41.04 5.16 -9.87
CA ARG A 41 40.46 6.49 -10.13
C ARG A 41 40.17 7.15 -8.80
N ARG A 42 41.08 8.02 -8.39
CA ARG A 42 40.92 8.89 -7.22
C ARG A 42 39.66 9.75 -7.43
N ALA A 43 38.67 9.60 -6.56
CA ALA A 43 37.49 10.45 -6.56
C ALA A 43 37.90 11.91 -6.36
N PRO A 44 37.33 12.87 -7.11
CA PRO A 44 37.53 14.29 -6.84
C PRO A 44 37.03 14.62 -5.42
N GLN A 45 37.85 15.31 -4.63
CA GLN A 45 37.59 15.61 -3.23
C GLN A 45 36.62 16.80 -3.00
N ASP A 46 35.96 17.32 -4.05
CA ASP A 46 35.06 18.47 -3.95
C ASP A 46 33.72 18.22 -4.64
N VAL A 47 33.04 17.14 -4.23
CA VAL A 47 31.58 17.09 -4.34
C VAL A 47 31.00 17.32 -2.96
N SER A 48 30.84 18.60 -2.59
CA SER A 48 29.93 18.94 -1.50
C SER A 48 28.56 18.38 -1.88
N ALA A 49 28.10 17.38 -1.12
CA ALA A 49 26.71 16.98 -1.18
C ALA A 49 25.87 18.26 -1.02
N PRO A 50 24.83 18.50 -1.85
CA PRO A 50 23.91 19.60 -1.57
C PRO A 50 23.45 19.41 -0.13
N GLU A 51 23.53 20.48 0.66
CA GLU A 51 22.99 20.45 2.01
C GLU A 51 21.53 20.01 1.88
N ARG A 52 21.23 18.78 2.32
CA ARG A 52 19.86 18.34 2.51
C ARG A 52 19.26 19.39 3.42
N SER A 53 18.26 20.13 2.92
CA SER A 53 17.43 20.98 3.76
C SER A 53 17.15 20.22 5.06
N PRO A 54 17.34 20.84 6.25
CA PRO A 54 17.05 20.16 7.50
C PRO A 54 15.67 19.54 7.35
N GLY A 55 15.61 18.20 7.46
CA GLY A 55 14.36 17.47 7.37
C GLY A 55 13.37 18.19 8.26
N LEU A 56 12.21 18.55 7.70
CA LEU A 56 11.14 19.19 8.44
C LEU A 56 10.98 18.43 9.76
N PRO A 57 10.77 19.11 10.90
CA PRO A 57 10.35 18.41 12.10
C PRO A 57 9.08 17.63 11.74
N HIS A 58 9.22 16.32 11.57
CA HIS A 58 8.09 15.39 11.51
C HIS A 58 7.55 15.33 12.94
N GLU A 59 6.77 16.33 13.32
CA GLU A 59 5.93 16.23 14.49
C GLU A 59 4.91 15.15 14.20
N THR A 60 4.94 14.05 14.95
CA THR A 60 3.91 13.02 14.89
C THR A 60 2.56 13.73 14.97
N PRO A 61 1.67 13.60 13.97
CA PRO A 61 0.40 14.31 13.96
C PRO A 61 -0.31 14.04 15.28
N ALA A 62 -0.69 15.11 15.98
CA ALA A 62 -1.52 14.98 17.17
C ALA A 62 -2.81 14.24 16.76
N PRO A 63 -3.24 13.20 17.49
CA PRO A 63 -4.44 12.46 17.15
C PRO A 63 -5.64 13.41 17.11
N GLY A 64 -6.45 13.32 16.05
CA GLY A 64 -7.77 13.95 15.98
C GLY A 64 -7.92 15.17 15.08
N ARG A 65 -6.93 15.52 14.23
CA ARG A 65 -7.15 16.49 13.13
C ARG A 65 -6.56 15.99 11.81
N TYR A 66 -7.45 15.63 10.90
CA TYR A 66 -7.13 15.38 9.50
C TYR A 66 -6.70 16.67 8.80
N ARG A 67 -5.64 16.60 7.99
CA ARG A 67 -5.01 17.70 7.25
C ARG A 67 -5.60 17.85 5.85
N PHE A 68 -5.94 16.73 5.21
CA PHE A 68 -6.55 16.70 3.89
C PHE A 68 -8.02 16.33 3.96
N LEU A 69 -8.38 15.25 4.66
CA LEU A 69 -9.74 14.72 4.74
C LEU A 69 -10.63 15.62 5.60
N THR A 70 -11.91 15.69 5.24
CA THR A 70 -12.95 16.16 6.16
C THR A 70 -13.27 15.10 7.20
N GLU A 71 -13.92 15.48 8.30
CA GLU A 71 -14.35 14.53 9.34
C GLU A 71 -15.31 13.46 8.80
N GLU A 72 -16.14 13.80 7.81
CA GLU A 72 -17.07 12.86 7.19
C GLU A 72 -16.35 11.85 6.30
N GLU A 73 -15.47 12.33 5.41
CA GLU A 73 -14.63 11.45 4.57
C GLU A 73 -13.74 10.55 5.41
N ALA A 74 -13.17 11.07 6.50
CA ALA A 74 -12.36 10.28 7.40
C ALA A 74 -13.17 9.18 8.11
N ARG A 75 -14.42 9.46 8.49
CA ARG A 75 -15.30 8.44 9.09
C ARG A 75 -15.61 7.31 8.10
N THR A 76 -15.90 7.65 6.85
CA THR A 76 -16.12 6.68 5.77
C THR A 76 -14.84 5.88 5.49
N LEU A 77 -13.68 6.54 5.46
CA LEU A 77 -12.38 5.90 5.31
C LEU A 77 -12.08 4.93 6.46
N GLU A 78 -12.23 5.38 7.71
CA GLU A 78 -12.00 4.58 8.92
C GLU A 78 -12.88 3.32 8.92
N ALA A 79 -14.17 3.45 8.58
CA ALA A 79 -15.07 2.32 8.45
C ALA A 79 -14.57 1.33 7.39
N ALA A 80 -14.15 1.83 6.22
CA ALA A 80 -13.70 0.96 5.13
C ALA A 80 -12.39 0.23 5.48
N VAL A 81 -11.39 0.92 6.02
CA VAL A 81 -10.12 0.29 6.42
C VAL A 81 -10.30 -0.67 7.60
N ALA A 82 -11.28 -0.41 8.49
CA ALA A 82 -11.64 -1.33 9.57
C ALA A 82 -12.20 -2.67 9.05
N ARG A 83 -12.79 -2.69 7.85
CA ARG A 83 -13.24 -3.93 7.19
C ARG A 83 -12.11 -4.62 6.42
N ILE A 84 -11.19 -3.85 5.83
CA ILE A 84 -10.02 -4.40 5.10
C ILE A 84 -9.05 -5.09 6.06
N ALA A 85 -8.74 -4.44 7.19
CA ALA A 85 -7.87 -4.99 8.22
C ALA A 85 -8.53 -4.83 9.61
N PRO A 86 -9.49 -5.73 9.95
CA PRO A 86 -10.20 -5.67 11.21
C PRO A 86 -9.28 -5.91 12.39
N GLY A 87 -9.62 -5.40 13.56
CA GLY A 87 -8.91 -5.67 14.82
C GLY A 87 -9.50 -4.94 16.01
N ASP A 88 -8.86 -5.13 17.17
CA ASP A 88 -9.30 -4.63 18.47
C ASP A 88 -8.09 -4.17 19.31
N GLU A 89 -8.30 -3.88 20.60
CA GLU A 89 -7.23 -3.42 21.48
C GLU A 89 -6.15 -4.50 21.76
N ALA A 90 -6.52 -5.79 21.72
CA ALA A 90 -5.59 -6.89 21.98
C ALA A 90 -4.84 -7.32 20.72
N ASP A 91 -5.46 -7.15 19.55
CA ASP A 91 -4.91 -7.44 18.24
C ASP A 91 -5.22 -6.29 17.26
N PRO A 92 -4.39 -5.22 17.27
CA PRO A 92 -4.65 -3.98 16.56
C PRO A 92 -4.93 -4.17 15.07
N GLY A 93 -6.03 -3.59 14.58
CA GLY A 93 -6.37 -3.50 13.17
C GLY A 93 -5.97 -2.14 12.58
N ALA A 94 -6.42 -1.86 11.36
CA ALA A 94 -6.11 -0.60 10.66
C ALA A 94 -6.48 0.65 11.49
N VAL A 95 -7.62 0.61 12.19
CA VAL A 95 -8.08 1.73 13.03
C VAL A 95 -7.13 1.96 14.20
N GLN A 96 -6.83 0.93 14.99
CA GLN A 96 -5.92 1.06 16.14
C GLN A 96 -4.49 1.41 15.72
N MET A 97 -4.08 1.00 14.52
CA MET A 97 -2.77 1.33 13.93
C MET A 97 -2.69 2.73 13.32
N GLY A 98 -3.77 3.53 13.31
CA GLY A 98 -3.73 4.90 12.78
C GLY A 98 -3.68 5.00 11.24
N VAL A 99 -4.13 3.96 10.52
CA VAL A 99 -4.06 3.91 9.04
C VAL A 99 -4.74 5.13 8.39
N ALA A 100 -5.89 5.58 8.88
CA ALA A 100 -6.55 6.76 8.31
C ALA A 100 -5.70 8.05 8.45
N THR A 101 -4.92 8.17 9.54
CA THR A 101 -3.99 9.30 9.74
C THR A 101 -2.82 9.22 8.77
N TYR A 102 -2.30 8.01 8.51
CA TYR A 102 -1.29 7.79 7.47
C TYR A 102 -1.78 8.23 6.09
N ILE A 103 -2.97 7.75 5.70
CA ILE A 103 -3.57 8.06 4.39
C ILE A 103 -3.81 9.56 4.24
N ASP A 104 -4.36 10.20 5.27
CA ASP A 104 -4.54 11.65 5.29
C ASP A 104 -3.21 12.42 5.14
N GLY A 105 -2.17 11.99 5.86
CA GLY A 105 -0.84 12.57 5.74
C GLY A 105 -0.25 12.42 4.33
N LYS A 106 -0.40 11.22 3.74
CA LYS A 106 -0.01 10.92 2.36
C LYS A 106 -0.75 11.81 1.35
N LEU A 107 -2.05 12.03 1.53
CA LEU A 107 -2.86 12.88 0.66
C LEU A 107 -2.56 14.38 0.83
N ALA A 108 -2.20 14.79 2.05
CA ALA A 108 -1.87 16.18 2.37
C ALA A 108 -0.48 16.60 1.87
N ASP A 109 0.42 15.66 1.63
CA ASP A 109 1.79 15.92 1.17
C ASP A 109 2.00 15.42 -0.27
N HIS A 110 2.02 16.34 -1.22
CA HIS A 110 2.20 16.01 -2.64
C HIS A 110 3.53 15.31 -2.94
N GLU A 111 4.55 15.43 -2.08
CA GLU A 111 5.85 14.77 -2.28
C GLU A 111 5.87 13.30 -1.81
N ALA A 112 4.79 12.82 -1.16
CA ALA A 112 4.69 11.45 -0.66
C ALA A 112 4.39 10.41 -1.77
N PHE A 113 4.00 10.84 -2.96
CA PHE A 113 3.77 9.96 -4.11
C PHE A 113 5.07 9.77 -4.88
N ALA A 114 5.67 8.58 -4.76
CA ALA A 114 7.02 8.27 -5.20
C ALA A 114 7.21 8.25 -6.74
N GLU A 115 6.13 8.36 -7.52
CA GLU A 115 6.18 8.33 -8.98
C GLU A 115 5.44 9.54 -9.58
N PRO A 116 6.03 10.24 -10.57
CA PRO A 116 5.28 11.19 -11.37
C PRO A 116 4.31 10.44 -12.28
N THR A 117 3.13 10.06 -11.76
CA THR A 117 2.05 9.52 -12.58
C THR A 117 1.60 10.56 -13.59
N TYR A 118 1.46 10.14 -14.85
CA TYR A 118 1.03 11.03 -15.92
C TYR A 118 -0.48 11.27 -15.82
N HIS A 119 -0.87 12.51 -15.49
CA HIS A 119 -2.27 12.90 -15.24
C HIS A 119 -2.87 13.84 -16.28
N ARG A 120 -2.17 14.11 -17.38
CA ARG A 120 -2.63 15.08 -18.39
C ARG A 120 -2.75 14.37 -19.71
N GLY A 121 -3.94 14.34 -20.30
CA GLY A 121 -4.12 13.74 -21.61
C GLY A 121 -3.26 14.40 -22.71
N PRO A 122 -3.17 13.75 -23.88
CA PRO A 122 -3.88 12.53 -24.24
C PRO A 122 -3.24 11.28 -23.59
N PHE A 123 -4.07 10.35 -23.09
CA PHE A 123 -3.63 9.13 -22.42
C PHE A 123 -3.38 8.01 -23.44
N ALA A 124 -2.44 7.11 -23.16
CA ALA A 124 -2.25 5.92 -23.99
C ALA A 124 -3.35 4.90 -23.70
N GLU A 125 -4.05 4.43 -24.73
CA GLU A 125 -5.10 3.41 -24.62
C GLU A 125 -4.83 2.25 -25.58
N GLY A 126 -4.99 1.04 -25.02
CA GLY A 126 -4.78 -0.23 -25.72
C GLY A 126 -5.83 -0.49 -26.78
N TYR A 127 -5.42 -1.01 -27.94
CA TYR A 127 -6.32 -1.65 -28.89
C TYR A 127 -5.73 -2.99 -29.35
N ASP A 128 -6.61 -3.98 -29.56
CA ASP A 128 -6.20 -5.30 -30.05
C ASP A 128 -6.28 -5.39 -31.57
N THR A 129 -7.40 -4.95 -32.16
CA THR A 129 -7.69 -5.14 -33.58
C THR A 129 -7.85 -3.86 -34.38
N ASP A 130 -8.52 -2.85 -33.83
CA ASP A 130 -8.82 -1.61 -34.54
C ASP A 130 -8.47 -0.38 -33.69
N PRO A 131 -7.48 0.44 -34.09
CA PRO A 131 -7.18 1.69 -33.40
C PRO A 131 -8.33 2.71 -33.44
N GLY A 132 -9.33 2.53 -34.30
CA GLY A 132 -10.52 3.37 -34.38
C GLY A 132 -11.53 3.19 -33.24
N GLU A 133 -11.40 2.13 -32.43
CA GLU A 133 -12.22 1.89 -31.24
C GLU A 133 -11.78 2.75 -30.04
N VAL A 134 -10.55 3.28 -30.09
CA VAL A 134 -10.00 4.14 -29.05
C VAL A 134 -10.65 5.54 -29.12
N PRO A 135 -11.01 6.16 -27.97
CA PRO A 135 -11.52 7.52 -27.91
C PRO A 135 -10.62 8.53 -28.66
N ALA A 136 -11.23 9.49 -29.35
CA ALA A 136 -10.52 10.45 -30.19
C ALA A 136 -9.56 11.37 -29.42
N ASP A 137 -9.71 11.46 -28.09
CA ASP A 137 -8.88 12.22 -27.16
C ASP A 137 -7.76 11.38 -26.51
N ALA A 138 -7.62 10.11 -26.89
CA ALA A 138 -6.56 9.21 -26.45
C ALA A 138 -5.53 8.93 -27.56
N VAL A 139 -4.36 8.42 -27.16
CA VAL A 139 -3.31 7.93 -28.04
C VAL A 139 -3.54 6.43 -28.24
N PRO A 140 -3.95 5.96 -29.42
CA PRO A 140 -4.10 4.54 -29.67
C PRO A 140 -2.74 3.85 -29.69
N VAL A 141 -2.57 2.84 -28.85
CA VAL A 141 -1.37 2.02 -28.74
C VAL A 141 -1.79 0.56 -28.81
N ALA A 142 -1.10 -0.26 -29.60
CA ALA A 142 -1.37 -1.70 -29.61
C ALA A 142 -1.18 -2.25 -28.18
N THR A 143 -2.12 -3.07 -27.70
CA THR A 143 -2.14 -3.55 -26.30
C THR A 143 -0.80 -4.17 -25.88
N ASP A 144 -0.15 -4.92 -26.78
CA ASP A 144 1.16 -5.55 -26.56
C ASP A 144 2.34 -4.56 -26.44
N GLN A 145 2.13 -3.27 -26.73
CA GLN A 145 3.11 -2.19 -26.60
C GLN A 145 2.76 -1.19 -25.50
N LEU A 146 1.59 -1.31 -24.86
CA LEU A 146 1.09 -0.33 -23.89
C LEU A 146 2.02 -0.19 -22.67
N TYR A 147 2.69 -1.28 -22.26
CA TYR A 147 3.66 -1.29 -21.16
C TYR A 147 4.78 -0.24 -21.29
N ARG A 148 5.07 0.24 -22.51
CA ARG A 148 6.12 1.25 -22.77
C ARG A 148 5.74 2.65 -22.28
N TYR A 149 4.46 2.90 -22.06
CA TYR A 149 3.93 4.21 -21.72
C TYR A 149 3.82 4.45 -20.21
N GLY A 150 4.20 3.46 -19.40
CA GLY A 150 4.09 3.51 -17.94
C GLY A 150 2.65 3.56 -17.47
N HIS A 151 2.47 3.57 -16.14
CA HIS A 151 1.15 3.75 -15.53
C HIS A 151 0.67 5.19 -15.72
N GLN A 152 -0.59 5.36 -16.11
CA GLN A 152 -1.21 6.67 -16.33
C GLN A 152 -2.60 6.67 -15.71
N ASP A 153 -2.93 7.76 -15.01
CA ASP A 153 -4.24 7.92 -14.38
C ASP A 153 -4.81 9.27 -14.70
N ARG A 154 -6.11 9.32 -15.03
CA ARG A 154 -6.80 10.60 -15.30
C ARG A 154 -7.01 11.44 -14.04
N LEU A 155 -6.99 10.79 -12.87
CA LEU A 155 -7.23 11.41 -11.58
C LEU A 155 -5.96 11.42 -10.75
N THR A 156 -5.72 12.51 -10.03
CA THR A 156 -4.72 12.54 -8.96
C THR A 156 -5.17 11.67 -7.78
N PRO A 157 -4.25 11.18 -6.93
CA PRO A 157 -4.62 10.44 -5.72
C PRO A 157 -5.63 11.19 -4.83
N GLN A 158 -5.47 12.51 -4.70
CA GLN A 158 -6.41 13.37 -3.98
C GLN A 158 -7.82 13.32 -4.60
N GLU A 159 -7.93 13.43 -5.92
CA GLU A 159 -9.21 13.37 -6.62
C GLU A 159 -9.83 11.98 -6.52
N THR A 160 -9.04 10.92 -6.65
CA THR A 160 -9.47 9.53 -6.47
C THR A 160 -10.10 9.33 -5.09
N TYR A 161 -9.46 9.79 -4.02
CA TYR A 161 -10.02 9.66 -2.67
C TYR A 161 -11.28 10.49 -2.46
N ARG A 162 -11.28 11.77 -2.88
CA ARG A 162 -12.45 12.65 -2.74
C ARG A 162 -13.67 12.07 -3.45
N ARG A 163 -13.50 11.64 -4.70
CA ARG A 163 -14.58 11.10 -5.52
C ARG A 163 -14.97 9.70 -5.09
N GLY A 164 -14.00 8.85 -4.74
CA GLY A 164 -14.22 7.46 -4.33
C GLY A 164 -14.94 7.34 -2.99
N LEU A 165 -14.55 8.14 -1.97
CA LEU A 165 -15.27 8.16 -0.68
C LEU A 165 -16.69 8.66 -0.85
N ALA A 166 -16.89 9.75 -1.61
CA ALA A 166 -18.23 10.25 -1.92
C ALA A 166 -19.06 9.26 -2.75
N ALA A 167 -18.43 8.47 -3.63
CA ALA A 167 -19.09 7.41 -4.38
C ALA A 167 -19.51 6.24 -3.48
N LEU A 168 -18.63 5.84 -2.55
CA LEU A 168 -18.91 4.79 -1.58
C LEU A 168 -20.13 5.16 -0.70
N ASP A 169 -20.18 6.40 -0.20
CA ASP A 169 -21.32 6.89 0.56
C ASP A 169 -22.60 6.98 -0.29
N ARG A 170 -22.51 7.47 -1.53
CA ARG A 170 -23.67 7.48 -2.45
C ARG A 170 -24.16 6.07 -2.76
N TYR A 171 -23.27 5.11 -2.91
CA TYR A 171 -23.62 3.73 -3.20
C TYR A 171 -24.31 3.07 -2.00
N ALA A 172 -23.77 3.26 -0.78
CA ALA A 172 -24.41 2.87 0.47
C ALA A 172 -25.80 3.50 0.63
N GLN A 173 -25.91 4.81 0.37
CA GLN A 173 -27.17 5.54 0.45
C GLN A 173 -28.20 5.03 -0.56
N THR A 174 -27.78 4.71 -1.78
CA THR A 174 -28.66 4.19 -2.85
C THR A 174 -29.19 2.81 -2.49
N ARG A 175 -28.35 1.96 -1.92
CA ARG A 175 -28.66 0.54 -1.70
C ARG A 175 -29.32 0.26 -0.35
N PHE A 176 -28.98 1.04 0.68
CA PHE A 176 -29.38 0.80 2.07
C PHE A 176 -29.97 2.02 2.78
N GLY A 177 -29.94 3.21 2.14
CA GLY A 177 -30.60 4.41 2.67
C GLY A 177 -29.84 5.16 3.77
N THR A 178 -28.56 4.84 4.00
CA THR A 178 -27.68 5.56 4.94
C THR A 178 -26.24 5.61 4.41
N LEU A 179 -25.40 6.43 5.05
CA LEU A 179 -23.96 6.53 4.75
C LEU A 179 -23.23 5.22 5.05
N PHE A 180 -22.11 4.99 4.37
CA PHE A 180 -21.36 3.73 4.47
C PHE A 180 -20.89 3.47 5.90
N ALA A 181 -20.38 4.50 6.57
CA ALA A 181 -19.88 4.39 7.94
C ALA A 181 -20.96 4.02 8.97
N ASP A 182 -22.23 4.31 8.67
CA ASP A 182 -23.36 4.05 9.57
C ASP A 182 -24.01 2.68 9.33
N LEU A 183 -23.55 1.95 8.30
CA LEU A 183 -24.04 0.61 8.01
C LEU A 183 -23.58 -0.42 9.05
N PRO A 184 -24.39 -1.46 9.31
CA PRO A 184 -23.92 -2.69 9.93
C PRO A 184 -22.71 -3.27 9.17
N THR A 185 -21.77 -3.90 9.90
CA THR A 185 -20.50 -4.37 9.32
C THR A 185 -20.67 -5.38 8.19
N ASP A 186 -21.71 -6.22 8.24
CA ASP A 186 -22.06 -7.17 7.17
C ASP A 186 -22.48 -6.45 5.88
N ARG A 187 -23.10 -5.28 5.98
CA ARG A 187 -23.46 -4.45 4.81
C ARG A 187 -22.29 -3.63 4.28
N GLN A 188 -21.38 -3.22 5.15
CA GLN A 188 -20.10 -2.65 4.73
C GLN A 188 -19.30 -3.68 3.94
N ASP A 189 -19.22 -4.92 4.44
CA ASP A 189 -18.56 -6.04 3.76
C ASP A 189 -19.21 -6.31 2.40
N GLU A 190 -20.55 -6.36 2.32
CA GLU A 190 -21.26 -6.58 1.06
C GLU A 190 -20.85 -5.57 -0.02
N ILE A 191 -20.74 -4.28 0.34
CA ILE A 191 -20.32 -3.24 -0.61
C ILE A 191 -18.85 -3.42 -1.00
N LEU A 192 -17.96 -3.69 -0.04
CA LEU A 192 -16.53 -3.86 -0.34
C LEU A 192 -16.27 -5.11 -1.20
N VAL A 193 -17.07 -6.16 -1.07
CA VAL A 193 -17.04 -7.33 -1.95
C VAL A 193 -17.40 -6.95 -3.38
N VAL A 194 -18.41 -6.09 -3.60
CA VAL A 194 -18.72 -5.60 -4.97
C VAL A 194 -17.53 -4.87 -5.60
N LEU A 195 -16.82 -4.09 -4.80
CA LEU A 195 -15.63 -3.35 -5.22
C LEU A 195 -14.45 -4.29 -5.53
N ASP A 196 -14.23 -5.32 -4.72
CA ASP A 196 -13.23 -6.38 -4.94
C ASP A 196 -13.54 -7.23 -6.18
N ASP A 197 -14.83 -7.52 -6.41
CA ASP A 197 -15.31 -8.23 -7.59
C ASP A 197 -15.12 -7.43 -8.89
N HIS A 198 -15.14 -6.09 -8.81
CA HIS A 198 -14.78 -5.20 -9.92
C HIS A 198 -13.28 -5.26 -10.22
N LEU A 199 -12.44 -5.22 -9.18
CA LEU A 199 -10.99 -5.36 -9.31
C LEU A 199 -10.60 -6.70 -9.95
N SER A 200 -11.19 -7.80 -9.45
CA SER A 200 -10.93 -9.15 -9.95
C SER A 200 -11.29 -9.30 -11.43
N ARG A 201 -12.36 -8.62 -11.89
CA ARG A 201 -12.76 -8.62 -13.31
C ARG A 201 -11.81 -7.83 -14.20
N SER A 202 -11.33 -6.67 -13.74
CA SER A 202 -10.35 -5.89 -14.50
C SER A 202 -9.03 -6.65 -14.67
N GLU A 203 -8.56 -7.34 -13.64
CA GLU A 203 -7.32 -8.14 -13.69
C GLU A 203 -7.44 -9.34 -14.66
N GLN A 204 -8.58 -10.05 -14.63
CA GLN A 204 -8.82 -11.17 -15.55
C GLN A 204 -8.93 -10.74 -17.03
N ALA A 205 -9.47 -9.55 -17.29
CA ALA A 205 -9.51 -8.98 -18.63
C ALA A 205 -8.10 -8.67 -19.16
N GLU A 206 -7.21 -8.19 -18.30
CA GLU A 206 -5.80 -7.95 -18.63
C GLU A 206 -5.04 -9.27 -18.88
N GLU A 207 -5.19 -10.28 -18.03
CA GLU A 207 -4.52 -11.58 -18.22
C GLU A 207 -4.98 -12.31 -19.49
N THR A 208 -6.28 -12.23 -19.81
CA THR A 208 -6.84 -12.85 -21.02
C THR A 208 -6.32 -12.17 -22.29
N SER A 209 -6.04 -10.87 -22.26
CA SER A 209 -5.46 -10.15 -23.40
C SER A 209 -3.96 -10.46 -23.60
N VAL A 210 -3.21 -10.71 -22.53
CA VAL A 210 -1.77 -11.07 -22.60
C VAL A 210 -1.56 -12.55 -22.97
N GLY A 211 -2.47 -13.45 -22.58
CA GLY A 211 -2.38 -14.89 -22.79
C GLY A 211 -2.59 -15.40 -24.22
N ALA A 212 -3.04 -14.56 -25.16
CA ALA A 212 -3.37 -14.97 -26.53
C ALA A 212 -2.16 -15.32 -27.43
N SER A 213 -0.93 -15.34 -26.90
CA SER A 213 0.30 -15.64 -27.66
C SER A 213 1.19 -16.76 -27.09
N GLY A 214 0.71 -17.54 -26.11
CA GLY A 214 1.48 -18.65 -25.53
C GLY A 214 0.72 -19.99 -25.52
N ASP A 215 1.06 -20.90 -26.44
CA ASP A 215 0.73 -22.32 -26.30
C ASP A 215 1.49 -22.91 -25.10
N SER A 216 0.79 -23.09 -23.98
CA SER A 216 1.16 -24.12 -23.01
C SER A 216 -0.07 -24.54 -22.20
N GLY A 217 -0.52 -25.76 -22.46
CA GLY A 217 -1.49 -26.45 -21.62
C GLY A 217 -0.93 -26.69 -20.23
N GLY A 218 -1.39 -25.89 -19.26
CA GLY A 218 -1.27 -26.14 -17.84
C GLY A 218 -2.67 -26.30 -17.26
N ALA A 219 -2.99 -27.49 -16.77
CA ALA A 219 -4.24 -27.73 -16.06
C ALA A 219 -4.27 -26.87 -14.79
N VAL A 220 -5.20 -25.92 -14.74
CA VAL A 220 -5.51 -25.17 -13.52
C VAL A 220 -6.36 -26.09 -12.64
N GLU A 221 -5.82 -26.52 -11.50
CA GLU A 221 -6.62 -27.13 -10.45
C GLU A 221 -7.54 -26.04 -9.87
N GLU A 222 -8.83 -26.10 -10.20
CA GLU A 222 -9.86 -25.30 -9.53
C GLU A 222 -9.93 -25.69 -8.05
N ALA A 223 -9.41 -24.81 -7.20
CA ALA A 223 -9.67 -24.87 -5.77
C ALA A 223 -11.14 -24.46 -5.53
N GLY A 224 -11.99 -25.48 -5.34
CA GLY A 224 -13.44 -25.34 -5.12
C GLY A 224 -13.83 -24.64 -3.82
N GLY A 225 -13.69 -23.32 -3.78
CA GLY A 225 -14.50 -22.43 -2.96
C GLY A 225 -15.73 -22.01 -3.76
N GLN A 226 -16.92 -22.07 -3.16
CA GLN A 226 -18.13 -21.51 -3.76
C GLN A 226 -17.91 -19.99 -3.88
N GLN A 227 -17.44 -19.51 -5.04
CA GLN A 227 -17.24 -18.09 -5.26
C GLN A 227 -18.62 -17.45 -5.33
N ILE A 228 -18.91 -16.58 -4.35
CA ILE A 228 -20.13 -15.77 -4.37
C ILE A 228 -19.92 -14.77 -5.50
N VAL A 229 -20.56 -15.03 -6.63
CA VAL A 229 -20.48 -14.13 -7.78
C VAL A 229 -21.47 -12.99 -7.53
N THR A 230 -20.97 -11.76 -7.38
CA THR A 230 -21.85 -10.59 -7.34
C THR A 230 -22.70 -10.52 -8.62
N PRO A 231 -24.04 -10.37 -8.52
CA PRO A 231 -24.90 -10.28 -9.70
C PRO A 231 -24.49 -9.15 -10.66
N PRO A 232 -24.58 -9.33 -12.00
CA PRO A 232 -24.19 -8.31 -12.97
C PRO A 232 -24.87 -6.96 -12.77
N ASP A 233 -26.17 -6.95 -12.46
CA ASP A 233 -26.95 -5.72 -12.22
C ASP A 233 -26.44 -4.91 -11.03
N VAL A 234 -25.87 -5.58 -10.03
CA VAL A 234 -25.28 -4.93 -8.85
C VAL A 234 -23.94 -4.26 -9.19
N LEU A 235 -23.18 -4.86 -10.10
CA LEU A 235 -21.90 -4.35 -10.56
C LEU A 235 -22.10 -3.15 -11.48
N ASP A 236 -23.03 -3.28 -12.43
CA ASP A 236 -23.44 -2.20 -13.33
C ASP A 236 -23.91 -0.97 -12.52
N GLN A 237 -24.75 -1.20 -11.49
CA GLN A 237 -25.17 -0.12 -10.59
C GLN A 237 -24.00 0.53 -9.85
N ALA A 238 -22.99 -0.25 -9.44
CA ALA A 238 -21.82 0.30 -8.77
C ALA A 238 -20.99 1.18 -9.72
N GLU A 239 -20.76 0.74 -10.96
CA GLU A 239 -20.09 1.54 -11.99
C GLU A 239 -20.84 2.85 -12.25
N ASP A 240 -22.17 2.78 -12.43
CA ASP A 240 -23.02 3.94 -12.65
C ASP A 240 -22.92 4.98 -11.51
N VAL A 241 -22.91 4.51 -10.25
CA VAL A 241 -22.85 5.39 -9.09
C VAL A 241 -21.45 5.99 -8.91
N PHE A 242 -20.41 5.19 -9.13
CA PHE A 242 -19.02 5.60 -8.97
C PHE A 242 -18.55 6.55 -10.09
N GLY A 243 -19.08 6.41 -11.31
CA GLY A 243 -18.84 7.32 -12.43
C GLY A 243 -17.37 7.35 -12.84
N ASP A 244 -16.73 8.52 -12.73
CA ASP A 244 -15.35 8.74 -13.20
C ASP A 244 -14.28 7.94 -12.44
N VAL A 245 -14.61 7.36 -11.29
CA VAL A 245 -13.70 6.52 -10.51
C VAL A 245 -14.11 5.07 -10.69
N HIS A 246 -13.30 4.24 -11.33
CA HIS A 246 -13.64 2.81 -11.41
C HIS A 246 -13.70 2.18 -9.99
N PRO A 247 -14.77 1.45 -9.61
CA PRO A 247 -14.91 0.88 -8.27
C PRO A 247 -13.74 0.00 -7.85
N GLY A 248 -13.27 -0.86 -8.76
CA GLY A 248 -12.13 -1.75 -8.53
C GLY A 248 -10.82 -0.98 -8.29
N ASN A 249 -10.58 0.10 -9.02
CA ASN A 249 -9.34 0.88 -8.89
C ASN A 249 -9.33 1.66 -7.58
N PHE A 250 -10.49 2.18 -7.15
CA PHE A 250 -10.62 2.81 -5.84
C PHE A 250 -10.35 1.80 -4.73
N PHE A 251 -10.91 0.60 -4.82
CA PHE A 251 -10.68 -0.46 -3.84
C PHE A 251 -9.22 -0.90 -3.80
N ALA A 252 -8.57 -1.07 -4.95
CA ALA A 252 -7.14 -1.39 -5.04
C ALA A 252 -6.28 -0.32 -4.36
N THR A 253 -6.57 0.96 -4.61
CA THR A 253 -5.90 2.10 -3.98
C THR A 253 -6.08 2.05 -2.46
N LEU A 254 -7.33 1.94 -2.00
CA LEU A 254 -7.69 1.90 -0.59
C LEU A 254 -7.02 0.72 0.14
N ARG A 255 -7.03 -0.47 -0.46
CA ARG A 255 -6.39 -1.68 0.08
C ARG A 255 -4.87 -1.51 0.17
N THR A 256 -4.25 -1.01 -0.90
CA THR A 256 -2.80 -0.77 -0.95
C THR A 256 -2.38 0.20 0.13
N ASP A 257 -3.05 1.36 0.21
CA ASP A 257 -2.76 2.38 1.21
C ASP A 257 -3.05 1.92 2.64
N THR A 258 -4.03 1.02 2.83
CA THR A 258 -4.27 0.38 4.13
C THR A 258 -3.07 -0.47 4.54
N ILE A 259 -2.58 -1.31 3.63
CA ILE A 259 -1.41 -2.16 3.90
C ILE A 259 -0.17 -1.28 4.13
N GLU A 260 0.06 -0.27 3.30
CA GLU A 260 1.15 0.68 3.50
C GLU A 260 1.06 1.35 4.87
N GLY A 261 -0.12 1.86 5.25
CA GLY A 261 -0.32 2.49 6.56
C GLY A 261 -0.11 1.54 7.74
N MET A 262 -0.41 0.25 7.58
CA MET A 262 -0.15 -0.76 8.62
C MET A 262 1.34 -1.07 8.80
N PHE A 263 2.15 -0.96 7.75
CA PHE A 263 3.55 -1.39 7.75
C PHE A 263 4.56 -0.25 7.54
N ALA A 264 4.11 0.98 7.34
CA ALA A 264 4.96 2.17 7.27
C ALA A 264 5.66 2.43 8.61
N ASP A 265 6.68 3.29 8.59
CA ASP A 265 7.27 3.78 9.83
C ASP A 265 6.22 4.61 10.61
N PRO A 266 6.11 4.44 11.94
CA PRO A 266 5.17 5.22 12.75
C PRO A 266 5.32 6.74 12.62
N LEU A 267 6.49 7.21 12.18
CA LEU A 267 6.74 8.61 11.82
C LEU A 267 5.71 9.19 10.85
N TYR A 268 5.14 8.37 9.96
CA TYR A 268 4.16 8.79 8.96
C TYR A 268 2.71 8.76 9.47
N GLY A 269 2.48 8.46 10.75
CA GLY A 269 1.15 8.47 11.38
C GLY A 269 0.39 7.15 11.32
N GLY A 270 0.89 6.16 10.59
CA GLY A 270 0.39 4.78 10.58
C GLY A 270 1.15 3.87 11.53
N ASN A 271 0.90 2.56 11.48
CA ASN A 271 1.60 1.53 12.23
C ASN A 271 1.84 1.89 13.72
N VAL A 272 0.85 2.51 14.37
CA VAL A 272 0.99 2.99 15.75
C VAL A 272 1.41 1.85 16.67
N GLY A 273 2.40 2.13 17.53
CA GLY A 273 2.98 1.12 18.41
C GLY A 273 3.83 0.06 17.69
N MET A 274 4.15 0.26 16.40
CA MET A 274 4.84 -0.72 15.54
C MET A 274 4.09 -2.05 15.45
N ALA A 275 2.76 -2.02 15.63
CA ALA A 275 1.94 -3.22 15.74
C ALA A 275 2.00 -4.06 14.47
N GLY A 276 1.98 -3.46 13.28
CA GLY A 276 2.14 -4.17 12.01
C GLY A 276 3.48 -4.91 11.93
N TRP A 277 4.57 -4.26 12.33
CA TRP A 277 5.89 -4.90 12.36
C TRP A 277 5.95 -6.05 13.37
N ALA A 278 5.33 -5.89 14.54
CA ALA A 278 5.21 -6.94 15.54
C ALA A 278 4.44 -8.15 15.00
N LEU A 279 3.36 -7.95 14.23
CA LEU A 279 2.56 -9.02 13.62
C LEU A 279 3.39 -9.91 12.68
N VAL A 280 4.26 -9.32 11.87
CA VAL A 280 5.11 -10.07 10.92
C VAL A 280 6.47 -10.45 11.50
N GLY A 281 6.74 -10.10 12.76
CA GLY A 281 8.03 -10.35 13.42
C GLY A 281 9.18 -9.55 12.81
N TRP A 282 8.91 -8.42 12.16
CA TRP A 282 9.94 -7.58 11.57
C TRP A 282 10.58 -6.67 12.63
N PRO A 283 11.91 -6.68 12.80
CA PRO A 283 12.62 -5.97 13.85
C PRO A 283 12.85 -4.48 13.54
N ALA A 284 12.06 -3.89 12.63
CA ALA A 284 12.25 -2.54 12.11
C ALA A 284 13.56 -2.28 11.34
N ALA A 285 13.74 -1.02 10.93
CA ALA A 285 15.01 -0.52 10.43
C ALA A 285 16.09 -0.66 11.51
N GLN A 286 17.21 -1.29 11.17
CA GLN A 286 18.37 -1.43 12.04
C GLN A 286 19.59 -0.86 11.33
N ARG A 287 20.44 -0.15 12.06
CA ARG A 287 21.63 0.51 11.48
C ARG A 287 22.62 -0.48 10.88
N SER A 288 22.72 -1.63 11.51
CA SER A 288 23.57 -2.71 11.06
C SER A 288 23.06 -4.02 11.62
N TYR A 289 23.35 -5.09 10.88
CA TYR A 289 23.28 -6.45 11.37
C TYR A 289 24.70 -6.98 11.45
N SER A 290 25.04 -7.67 12.54
CA SER A 290 26.29 -8.42 12.60
C SER A 290 26.21 -9.62 11.63
N PRO A 291 27.35 -10.16 11.16
CA PRO A 291 27.35 -11.37 10.35
C PRO A 291 26.59 -12.54 11.01
N ALA A 292 26.68 -12.68 12.33
CA ALA A 292 25.96 -13.70 13.07
C ALA A 292 24.43 -13.48 13.03
N GLU A 293 23.97 -12.23 13.13
CA GLU A 293 22.55 -11.88 13.04
C GLU A 293 22.00 -12.10 11.62
N MET A 294 22.80 -11.85 10.60
CA MET A 294 22.40 -12.12 9.21
C MET A 294 22.25 -13.62 8.94
N LEU A 295 23.11 -14.44 9.54
CA LEU A 295 23.12 -15.90 9.32
C LEU A 295 22.08 -16.65 10.18
N HIS A 296 21.76 -16.15 11.36
CA HIS A 296 20.94 -16.88 12.36
C HIS A 296 19.69 -16.13 12.81
N GLY A 297 19.38 -15.00 12.17
CA GLY A 297 18.30 -14.11 12.57
C GLY A 297 18.68 -13.18 13.73
N THR A 298 17.77 -12.28 14.06
CA THR A 298 17.95 -11.22 15.05
C THR A 298 16.86 -11.27 16.11
N ARG A 299 17.18 -10.80 17.32
CA ARG A 299 16.21 -10.56 18.42
C ARG A 299 16.13 -9.08 18.78
N LYS A 300 16.56 -8.20 17.88
CA LYS A 300 16.49 -6.75 18.11
C LYS A 300 15.03 -6.32 18.23
N THR A 301 14.77 -5.48 19.22
CA THR A 301 13.46 -4.86 19.40
C THR A 301 13.19 -3.90 18.23
N PRO A 302 11.98 -3.90 17.67
CA PRO A 302 11.55 -2.87 16.73
C PRO A 302 11.75 -1.46 17.31
N GLN A 303 12.20 -0.53 16.48
CA GLN A 303 12.34 0.88 16.81
C GLN A 303 11.99 1.73 15.57
N PRO A 304 11.30 2.87 15.73
CA PRO A 304 10.99 3.76 14.62
C PRO A 304 12.24 4.50 14.12
N MET A 305 12.18 5.02 12.90
CA MET A 305 13.29 5.73 12.25
C MET A 305 13.79 6.92 13.07
N HIS A 306 12.87 7.65 13.73
CA HIS A 306 13.23 8.82 14.54
C HIS A 306 14.06 8.47 15.78
N ASP A 307 13.96 7.24 16.28
CA ASP A 307 14.71 6.74 17.44
C ASP A 307 16.08 6.15 17.06
N LEU A 308 16.41 6.07 15.75
CA LEU A 308 17.67 5.49 15.33
C LEU A 308 18.87 6.35 15.77
N PRO A 309 19.87 5.80 16.49
CA PRO A 309 20.95 6.60 17.09
C PRO A 309 21.95 7.16 16.07
N ALA A 310 22.16 8.48 15.95
CA ALA A 310 22.94 9.13 14.87
C ALA A 310 24.07 8.31 14.21
N MET A 311 24.14 8.35 12.87
CA MET A 311 25.12 7.58 12.07
C MET A 311 26.58 7.96 12.35
N ASN A 312 26.83 9.18 12.83
CA ASN A 312 28.15 9.65 13.22
C ASN A 312 28.25 9.73 14.75
N PRO A 313 29.16 8.97 15.38
CA PRO A 313 29.28 8.95 16.82
C PRO A 313 29.78 10.26 17.45
N ASP A 314 30.36 11.17 16.67
CA ASP A 314 30.90 12.44 17.17
C ASP A 314 29.85 13.56 17.22
N ARG A 315 28.58 13.28 16.89
CA ARG A 315 27.46 14.22 17.03
C ARG A 315 26.69 14.02 18.34
N PRO A 316 26.02 15.06 18.88
CA PRO A 316 25.14 14.92 20.04
C PRO A 316 24.12 13.79 19.79
N GLY A 317 24.09 12.79 20.67
CA GLY A 317 23.24 11.59 20.53
C GLY A 317 23.90 10.35 19.89
N GLY A 318 25.14 10.46 19.41
CA GLY A 318 25.91 9.35 18.80
C GLY A 318 26.91 8.67 19.74
N GLY A 319 26.65 8.49 21.03
CA GLY A 319 27.71 8.05 21.96
C GLY A 319 28.38 6.71 21.58
N ARG A 320 29.67 6.75 21.18
CA ARG A 320 30.60 5.68 21.56
C ARG A 320 30.98 5.93 23.02
N PRO A 321 30.93 4.94 23.93
CA PRO A 321 31.59 5.10 25.21
C PRO A 321 33.06 5.42 24.93
N ALA A 322 33.59 6.46 25.58
CA ALA A 322 34.97 6.87 25.41
C ALA A 322 35.87 5.65 25.65
N ILE A 323 36.61 5.23 24.61
CA ILE A 323 37.66 4.24 24.78
C ILE A 323 38.67 4.89 25.72
N GLU A 324 38.79 4.39 26.95
CA GLU A 324 39.90 4.73 27.84
C GLU A 324 41.18 4.42 27.08
N GLN A 325 41.80 5.46 26.52
CA GLN A 325 43.14 5.34 25.98
C GLN A 325 44.06 5.11 27.17
N HIS A 326 44.38 3.84 27.44
CA HIS A 326 45.49 3.51 28.32
C HIS A 326 46.74 4.20 27.77
N GLN A 327 47.10 5.32 28.38
CA GLN A 327 48.37 6.00 28.14
C GLN A 327 49.49 5.10 28.65
N HIS A 328 49.91 4.13 27.84
CA HIS A 328 51.22 3.53 28.01
C HIS A 328 52.23 4.48 27.40
N GLY A 329 52.81 5.31 28.27
CA GLY A 329 53.91 6.21 27.95
C GLY A 329 55.05 5.44 27.33
N VAL A 330 55.27 5.64 26.04
CA VAL A 330 56.48 5.22 25.35
C VAL A 330 57.55 6.26 25.65
N THR A 331 58.33 6.03 26.71
CA THR A 331 59.64 6.66 26.88
C THR A 331 60.55 6.15 25.77
N ARG A 332 60.95 7.02 24.84
CA ARG A 332 62.04 6.74 23.88
C ARG A 332 63.39 7.07 24.53
N PRO A 333 64.42 6.21 24.37
CA PRO A 333 65.80 6.49 24.78
C PRO A 333 66.49 7.53 23.89
#